data_AF-A0A9E3YBB1-F1
#
_entry.id   AF-A0A9E3YBB1-F1
#
_cell.length_a   1.000
_cell.length_b   1.000
_cell.length_c   1.000
_cell.angle_alpha   90.00
_cell.angle_beta   90.00
_cell.angle_gamma   90.00
#
_symmetry.space_group_name_H-M   'P 1'
#
loop_
_entity.id
_entity.type
_entity.pdbx_description
1 polymer ?
#
loop_
_entity_poly.entity_id
_entity_poly.type
_entity_poly.pdbx_seq_one_letter_code
_entity_poly.pdbx_strand_id
1 'polypeptide(L)'
;MDLAAKRELNNGFGDSLSRAFELAVTPAVFAGFGYLIDRLLGIVPVFTIALMVLAVFGELVLWWYRYDYKMSQLEQELIAKRSSGSDAQAPSQAPVKAKVFDDARLPTGVTLDTALPTVDPSGATEPEEAR
;
A
#
# COMPACT_ATOMS: atom_id res chain seq x y z
N MET A 1 -16.34 -23.85 15.43
CA MET A 1 -15.42 -23.11 14.54
C MET A 1 -15.47 -23.75 13.18
N ASP A 2 -15.74 -22.95 12.15
CA ASP A 2 -15.77 -23.37 10.74
C ASP A 2 -14.40 -23.86 10.26
N LEU A 3 -14.38 -24.83 9.34
CA LEU A 3 -13.15 -25.42 8.82
C LEU A 3 -12.39 -24.46 7.87
N ALA A 4 -13.11 -23.58 7.18
CA ALA A 4 -12.48 -22.55 6.34
C ALA A 4 -11.69 -21.56 7.20
N ALA A 5 -12.30 -21.07 8.29
CA ALA A 5 -11.65 -20.18 9.26
C ALA A 5 -10.38 -20.80 9.87
N LYS A 6 -10.37 -22.10 10.15
CA LYS A 6 -9.17 -22.80 10.64
C LYS A 6 -8.05 -22.88 9.60
N ARG A 7 -8.38 -23.11 8.32
CA ARG A 7 -7.40 -23.17 7.23
C ARG A 7 -6.81 -21.79 6.94
N GLU A 8 -7.63 -20.75 6.93
CA GLU A 8 -7.18 -19.38 6.76
C GLU A 8 -6.19 -18.97 7.86
N LEU A 9 -6.53 -19.26 9.12
CA LEU A 9 -5.66 -19.00 10.26
C LEU A 9 -4.32 -19.75 10.14
N ASN A 10 -4.36 -21.04 9.79
CA ASN A 10 -3.14 -21.84 9.62
C ASN A 10 -2.27 -21.33 8.47
N ASN A 11 -2.88 -20.93 7.36
CA ASN A 11 -2.16 -20.40 6.20
C ASN A 11 -1.50 -19.05 6.53
N GLY A 12 -2.22 -18.13 7.19
CA GLY A 12 -1.65 -16.85 7.62
C GLY A 12 -0.53 -17.03 8.66
N PHE A 13 -0.72 -17.98 9.59
CA PHE A 13 0.31 -18.31 10.57
C PHE A 13 1.58 -18.87 9.89
N GLY A 14 1.43 -19.84 8.99
CA GLY A 14 2.57 -20.43 8.26
C GLY A 14 3.35 -19.41 7.43
N ASP A 15 2.66 -18.49 6.75
CA ASP A 15 3.30 -17.43 5.97
C ASP A 15 4.09 -16.47 6.88
N SER A 16 3.49 -16.04 8.01
CA SER A 16 4.16 -15.16 8.97
C SER A 16 5.38 -15.82 9.63
N LEU A 17 5.30 -17.11 9.95
CA LEU A 17 6.40 -17.86 10.54
C LEU A 17 7.54 -18.07 9.54
N SER A 18 7.20 -18.42 8.30
CA SER A 18 8.18 -18.53 7.20
C SER A 18 8.93 -17.22 7.00
N ARG A 19 8.20 -16.10 7.03
CA ARG A 19 8.80 -14.76 6.94
C ARG A 19 9.71 -14.43 8.11
N ALA A 20 9.30 -14.75 9.34
CA ALA A 20 10.14 -14.55 10.52
C ALA A 20 11.40 -15.42 10.49
N PHE A 21 11.28 -16.65 10.01
CA PHE A 21 12.41 -17.57 9.86
C PHE A 21 13.43 -17.02 8.85
N GLU A 22 12.99 -16.56 7.68
CA GLU A 22 13.87 -15.96 6.67
C GLU A 22 14.64 -14.76 7.25
N LEU A 23 13.93 -13.86 7.94
CA LEU A 23 14.52 -12.67 8.57
C LEU A 23 15.52 -13.01 9.67
N ALA A 24 15.42 -14.17 10.31
CA ALA A 24 16.38 -14.61 11.32
C ALA A 24 17.55 -15.38 10.69
N VAL A 25 17.25 -16.30 9.78
CA VAL A 25 18.22 -17.25 9.25
C VAL A 25 19.15 -16.60 8.24
N THR A 26 18.65 -15.79 7.32
CA THR A 26 19.51 -15.16 6.31
C THR A 26 20.60 -14.30 6.95
N PRO A 27 20.30 -13.37 7.88
CA PRO A 27 21.34 -12.60 8.56
C PRO A 27 22.23 -13.48 9.46
N ALA A 28 21.68 -14.50 10.12
CA ALA A 28 22.47 -15.41 10.96
C ALA A 28 23.50 -16.20 10.15
N VAL A 29 23.13 -16.67 8.95
CA VAL A 29 24.04 -17.37 8.03
C VAL A 29 25.14 -16.44 7.56
N PHE A 30 24.82 -15.22 7.13
CA PHE A 30 25.80 -14.23 6.68
C PHE A 30 26.75 -13.80 7.81
N ALA A 31 26.23 -13.55 9.00
CA ALA A 31 27.04 -13.26 10.17
C ALA A 31 27.94 -14.44 10.54
N GLY A 32 27.44 -15.67 10.46
CA GLY A 32 28.21 -16.90 10.70
C GLY A 32 29.38 -17.05 9.72
N PHE A 33 29.15 -16.79 8.42
CA PHE A 33 30.22 -16.78 7.43
C PHE A 33 31.24 -15.66 7.68
N GLY A 34 30.78 -14.46 8.02
CA GLY A 34 31.66 -13.35 8.35
C GLY A 34 32.54 -13.64 9.56
N TYR A 35 31.97 -14.27 10.57
CA TYR A 35 32.71 -14.69 11.77
C TYR A 35 33.76 -15.75 11.46
N LEU A 36 33.45 -16.72 10.59
CA LEU A 36 34.40 -17.74 10.17
C LEU A 36 35.59 -17.12 9.42
N ILE A 37 35.31 -16.20 8.49
CA ILE A 37 36.34 -15.48 7.72
C ILE A 37 37.19 -14.61 8.66
N ASP A 38 36.55 -13.86 9.54
CA ASP A 38 37.22 -13.02 10.53
C ASP A 38 38.19 -13.81 11.41
N ARG A 39 37.80 -15.03 11.82
CA ARG A 39 38.63 -15.91 12.66
C ARG A 39 39.80 -16.52 11.90
N LEU A 40 39.64 -16.80 10.61
CA LEU A 40 40.72 -17.30 9.75
C LEU A 40 41.77 -16.21 9.47
N LEU A 41 41.33 -14.96 9.33
CA LEU A 41 42.19 -13.81 8.99
C LEU A 41 42.67 -13.02 10.22
N GLY A 42 42.12 -13.27 11.40
CA GLY A 42 42.47 -12.56 12.64
C GLY A 42 41.93 -11.12 12.73
N ILE A 43 40.90 -10.78 11.94
CA ILE A 43 40.34 -9.43 11.78
C ILE A 43 38.95 -9.27 12.42
N VAL A 44 38.62 -10.11 13.41
CA VAL A 44 37.32 -10.09 14.10
C VAL A 44 37.05 -8.70 14.71
N PRO A 45 35.88 -8.04 14.43
CA PRO A 45 34.69 -8.54 13.73
C PRO A 45 34.35 -7.82 12.40
N VAL A 46 35.34 -7.59 11.51
CA VAL A 46 35.12 -6.75 10.30
C VAL A 46 34.18 -7.39 9.27
N PHE A 47 34.46 -8.60 8.79
CA PHE A 47 33.62 -9.29 7.80
C PHE A 47 32.27 -9.66 8.37
N THR A 48 32.19 -9.99 9.66
CA THR A 48 30.93 -10.24 10.37
C THR A 48 29.98 -9.05 10.22
N ILE A 49 30.46 -7.84 10.52
CA ILE A 49 29.64 -6.62 10.42
C ILE A 49 29.29 -6.33 8.96
N ALA A 50 30.25 -6.40 8.05
CA ALA A 50 30.02 -6.10 6.64
C ALA A 50 28.97 -7.04 6.01
N LEU A 51 29.07 -8.35 6.26
CA LEU A 51 28.12 -9.33 5.74
C LEU A 51 26.76 -9.25 6.42
N MET A 52 26.71 -8.96 7.72
CA MET A 52 25.43 -8.73 8.42
C MET A 52 24.69 -7.53 7.84
N VAL A 53 25.39 -6.41 7.62
CA VAL A 53 24.81 -5.22 6.98
C VAL A 53 24.31 -5.55 5.58
N LEU A 54 25.13 -6.25 4.77
CA LEU A 54 24.74 -6.67 3.43
C LEU A 54 23.46 -7.53 3.43
N ALA A 55 23.33 -8.48 4.36
CA ALA A 55 22.15 -9.33 4.48
C ALA A 55 20.89 -8.51 4.80
N VAL A 56 20.97 -7.60 5.79
CA VAL A 56 19.84 -6.74 6.17
C VAL A 56 19.43 -5.82 5.02
N PHE A 57 20.40 -5.21 4.32
CA PHE A 57 20.11 -4.37 3.16
C PHE A 57 19.49 -5.17 2.00
N GLY A 58 19.97 -6.39 1.75
CA GLY A 58 19.38 -7.29 0.76
C GLY A 58 17.92 -7.61 1.05
N GLU A 59 17.60 -7.94 2.30
CA GLU A 59 16.22 -8.20 2.76
C GLU A 59 15.31 -6.98 2.60
N LEU A 60 15.81 -5.78 2.94
CA LEU A 60 15.07 -4.53 2.79
C LEU A 60 14.72 -4.25 1.33
N VAL A 61 15.70 -4.38 0.44
CA VAL A 61 15.52 -4.19 -1.00
C VAL A 61 14.54 -5.22 -1.57
N LEU A 62 14.70 -6.50 -1.22
CA LEU A 62 13.80 -7.56 -1.65
C LEU A 62 12.37 -7.32 -1.14
N TRP A 63 12.22 -6.84 0.10
CA TRP A 63 10.92 -6.52 0.66
C TRP A 63 10.23 -5.38 -0.11
N TRP A 64 10.99 -4.36 -0.49
CA TRP A 64 10.50 -3.26 -1.32
C TRP A 64 10.02 -3.75 -2.71
N TYR A 65 10.83 -4.54 -3.40
CA TYR A 65 10.44 -5.11 -4.70
C TYR A 65 9.21 -6.03 -4.60
N ARG A 66 9.10 -6.82 -3.53
CA ARG A 66 7.92 -7.67 -3.29
C ARG A 66 6.66 -6.85 -3.08
N TYR A 67 6.77 -5.68 -2.43
CA TYR A 67 5.65 -4.78 -2.26
C TYR A 67 5.22 -4.18 -3.60
N ASP A 68 6.17 -3.66 -4.37
CA ASP A 68 5.93 -3.07 -5.69
C ASP A 68 5.24 -4.06 -6.65
N TYR A 69 5.76 -5.29 -6.71
CA TYR A 69 5.18 -6.36 -7.50
C TYR A 69 3.74 -6.68 -7.08
N LYS A 70 3.43 -6.73 -5.79
CA LYS A 70 2.07 -6.98 -5.29
C LYS A 70 1.09 -5.88 -5.72
N MET A 71 1.51 -4.61 -5.69
CA MET A 71 0.65 -3.50 -6.11
C MET A 71 0.40 -3.52 -7.61
N SER A 72 1.44 -3.78 -8.42
CA SER A 72 1.29 -3.89 -9.88
C SER A 72 0.30 -4.99 -10.30
N GLN A 73 0.23 -6.09 -9.53
CA GLN A 73 -0.70 -7.19 -9.80
C GLN A 73 -2.16 -6.81 -9.45
N LEU A 74 -2.35 -6.10 -8.33
CA LEU A 74 -3.67 -5.61 -7.94
C LEU A 74 -4.20 -4.59 -8.95
N GLU A 75 -3.35 -3.69 -9.45
CA GLU A 75 -3.72 -2.75 -10.51
C GLU A 75 -4.16 -3.47 -11.79
N GLN A 76 -3.42 -4.50 -12.20
CA GLN A 76 -3.79 -5.32 -13.37
C GLN A 76 -5.13 -6.04 -13.16
N GLU A 77 -5.38 -6.61 -11.98
CA GLU A 77 -6.66 -7.25 -11.67
C GLU A 77 -7.82 -6.25 -11.69
N LEU A 78 -7.61 -5.04 -11.17
CA LEU A 78 -8.61 -3.97 -11.20
C LEU A 78 -8.91 -3.50 -12.63
N ILE A 79 -7.89 -3.34 -13.47
CA ILE A 79 -8.06 -2.99 -14.89
C ILE A 79 -8.80 -4.11 -15.62
N ALA A 80 -8.43 -5.37 -15.39
CA ALA A 80 -9.08 -6.53 -15.99
C ALA A 80 -10.56 -6.65 -15.57
N LYS A 81 -10.88 -6.43 -14.29
CA LYS A 81 -12.27 -6.38 -13.82
C LYS A 81 -13.06 -5.22 -14.42
N ARG A 82 -12.43 -4.05 -14.57
CA ARG A 82 -13.04 -2.88 -15.21
C ARG A 82 -13.34 -3.14 -16.68
N SER A 83 -12.42 -3.75 -17.43
CA SER A 83 -12.65 -4.11 -18.83
C SER A 83 -13.70 -5.20 -18.97
N SER A 84 -13.67 -6.24 -18.12
CA SER A 84 -14.67 -7.32 -18.10
C SER A 84 -16.08 -6.83 -17.79
N GLY A 85 -16.21 -5.83 -16.91
CA GLY A 85 -17.49 -5.19 -16.59
C GLY A 85 -17.97 -4.21 -17.66
N SER A 86 -17.07 -3.71 -18.51
CA SER A 86 -17.41 -2.75 -19.56
C SER A 86 -17.98 -3.41 -20.82
N ASP A 87 -17.71 -4.71 -21.04
CA ASP A 87 -18.28 -5.47 -22.17
C ASP A 87 -19.69 -6.02 -21.88
N ALA A 88 -20.14 -6.00 -20.63
CA ALA A 88 -21.47 -6.48 -20.21
C ALA A 88 -22.54 -5.37 -20.09
N GLN A 89 -22.22 -4.10 -20.38
CA GLN A 89 -23.19 -3.01 -20.25
C GLN A 89 -23.00 -1.92 -21.32
N ALA A 90 -23.52 -2.18 -22.53
CA ALA A 90 -23.90 -1.10 -23.44
C ALA A 90 -25.04 -0.26 -22.79
N PRO A 91 -25.08 1.07 -23.00
CA PRO A 91 -25.91 1.98 -22.24
C PRO A 91 -27.39 1.91 -22.69
N SER A 92 -28.18 1.05 -22.07
CA SER A 92 -29.60 1.33 -21.90
C SER A 92 -29.73 2.27 -20.71
N GLN A 93 -29.92 3.55 -21.01
CA GLN A 93 -30.29 4.56 -20.02
C GLN A 93 -31.62 4.15 -19.37
N ALA A 94 -31.54 3.39 -18.28
CA ALA A 94 -32.50 3.50 -17.19
C ALA A 94 -31.88 4.49 -16.19
N PRO A 95 -32.62 5.50 -15.72
CA PRO A 95 -32.06 6.50 -14.82
C PRO A 95 -31.42 5.79 -13.64
N VAL A 96 -30.11 5.99 -13.47
CA VAL A 96 -29.45 5.79 -12.20
C VAL A 96 -30.30 6.57 -11.23
N LYS A 97 -31.15 5.87 -10.46
CA LYS A 97 -31.71 6.43 -9.24
C LYS A 97 -30.48 6.79 -8.46
N ALA A 98 -30.12 8.07 -8.53
CA ALA A 98 -29.17 8.69 -7.65
C ALA A 98 -29.70 8.33 -6.27
N LYS A 99 -29.11 7.29 -5.68
CA LYS A 99 -29.15 7.15 -4.25
C LYS A 99 -28.26 8.29 -3.81
N VAL A 100 -28.91 9.45 -3.67
CA VAL A 100 -28.38 10.65 -3.05
C VAL A 100 -27.62 10.13 -1.85
N PHE A 101 -26.30 10.13 -1.98
CA PHE A 101 -25.44 9.97 -0.83
C PHE A 101 -25.85 11.13 0.06
N ASP A 102 -26.33 10.81 1.27
CA ASP A 102 -26.59 11.80 2.28
C ASP A 102 -25.23 12.45 2.56
N ASP A 103 -24.96 13.60 1.95
CA ASP A 103 -23.67 14.30 1.91
C ASP A 103 -23.18 14.74 3.31
N ALA A 104 -23.87 14.33 4.37
CA ALA A 104 -23.57 14.68 5.75
C ALA A 104 -22.51 13.80 6.43
N ARG A 105 -22.11 12.64 5.89
CA ARG A 105 -21.12 11.76 6.54
C ARG A 105 -20.25 10.96 5.58
N LEU A 106 -19.21 11.61 5.06
CA LEU A 106 -18.00 10.89 4.66
C LEU A 106 -17.29 10.34 5.93
N PRO A 107 -16.87 9.07 5.96
CA PRO A 107 -16.30 8.43 7.16
C PRO A 107 -15.00 9.06 7.68
N THR A 108 -14.39 9.95 6.90
CA THR A 108 -13.14 10.66 7.22
C THR A 108 -13.35 12.10 7.70
N GLY A 109 -14.58 12.54 7.97
CA GLY A 109 -14.84 13.85 8.58
C GLY A 109 -14.41 15.06 7.72
N VAL A 110 -14.13 14.84 6.43
CA VAL A 110 -13.84 15.90 5.46
C VAL A 110 -15.16 16.30 4.80
N THR A 111 -15.61 17.52 5.02
CA THR A 111 -16.72 18.12 4.25
C THR A 111 -16.12 18.87 3.06
N LEU A 112 -16.64 18.63 1.86
CA LEU A 112 -16.33 19.43 0.66
C LEU A 112 -17.05 20.78 0.75
N ASP A 113 -16.81 21.53 1.81
CA ASP A 113 -17.25 22.92 1.94
C ASP A 113 -16.07 23.83 1.56
N THR A 114 -15.56 23.60 0.36
CA THR A 114 -14.77 24.61 -0.35
C THR A 114 -15.78 25.32 -1.23
N ALA A 115 -16.40 26.36 -0.70
CA ALA A 115 -16.95 27.42 -1.52
C ALA A 115 -15.85 27.83 -2.51
N LEU A 116 -15.98 27.40 -3.77
CA LEU A 116 -15.22 27.98 -4.87
C LEU A 116 -15.52 29.48 -4.80
N PRO A 117 -14.54 30.37 -4.63
CA PRO A 117 -14.80 31.79 -4.68
C PRO A 117 -15.38 32.10 -6.05
N THR A 118 -16.65 32.47 -6.09
CA THR A 118 -17.30 32.97 -7.30
C THR A 118 -16.62 34.29 -7.65
N VAL A 119 -15.70 34.25 -8.61
CA VAL A 119 -15.23 35.45 -9.29
C VAL A 119 -16.44 35.98 -10.06
N ASP A 120 -17.06 37.03 -9.53
CA ASP A 120 -18.14 37.75 -10.19
C ASP A 120 -17.57 38.46 -11.45
N PRO A 121 -18.05 38.12 -12.66
CA PRO A 121 -17.54 38.73 -13.89
C PRO A 121 -18.17 40.10 -14.21
N SER A 122 -19.03 40.68 -13.37
CA SER A 122 -19.71 41.94 -13.69
C SER A 122 -19.23 43.10 -12.82
N GLY A 123 -18.33 43.90 -13.39
CA GLY A 123 -18.04 45.23 -12.87
C GLY A 123 -19.26 46.14 -12.99
N ALA A 124 -19.84 46.49 -11.85
CA ALA A 124 -20.66 47.69 -11.69
C ALA A 124 -20.54 48.18 -10.23
N THR A 125 -19.54 49.03 -10.00
CA THR A 125 -19.60 50.03 -8.95
C THR A 125 -20.81 50.92 -9.18
N GLU A 126 -21.68 51.14 -8.19
CA GLU A 126 -22.31 52.43 -7.97
C GLU A 126 -22.84 52.54 -6.51
N PRO A 127 -22.96 53.76 -5.96
CA PRO A 127 -22.65 54.05 -4.55
C PRO A 127 -23.87 54.49 -3.72
N GLU A 128 -23.63 54.60 -2.41
CA GLU A 128 -24.19 55.62 -1.50
C GLU A 128 -25.67 56.01 -1.65
N GLU A 129 -26.51 55.56 -0.71
CA GLU A 129 -27.55 56.44 -0.15
C GLU A 129 -27.92 56.01 1.27
N ALA A 130 -27.37 56.76 2.23
CA ALA A 130 -27.83 56.77 3.61
C ALA A 130 -28.42 58.15 3.88
N ARG A 131 -29.74 58.29 3.71
CA ARG A 131 -30.62 59.18 4.48
C ARG A 131 -32.06 58.67 4.47
#